data_AF-A0A821W2J2-F1
#
_entry.id   AF-A0A821W2J2-F1
#
_cell.length_a   1.000
_cell.length_b   1.000
_cell.length_c   1.000
_cell.angle_alpha   90.00
_cell.angle_beta   90.00
_cell.angle_gamma   90.00
#
_symmetry.space_group_name_H-M   'P 1'
#
loop_
_entity.id
_entity.type
_entity.pdbx_description
1 polymer ?
#
loop_
_entity_poly.entity_id
_entity_poly.type
_entity_poly.pdbx_seq_one_letter_code
_entity_poly.pdbx_strand_id
1 'polypeptide(L)'
;TGDNTITVILGNSVNSLIGIANFPTGINPRSVVVEDFDRENNSDFVVVNSGDNDVTVLIGDGVDTIIKQQNFSTGLSPQSVALGDFNHDNNPDIIVKPPTH
;
A
#
# COMPACT_ATOMS: atom_id res chain seq x y z
N THR A 1 20.96 2.58 -2.46
CA THR A 1 19.78 2.92 -1.65
C THR A 1 18.59 2.41 -2.44
N GLY A 2 17.84 1.45 -1.92
CA GLY A 2 16.59 1.05 -2.57
C GLY A 2 15.62 2.23 -2.49
N ASP A 3 14.87 2.49 -3.56
CA ASP A 3 13.91 3.58 -3.56
C ASP A 3 12.80 3.30 -2.54
N ASN A 4 12.59 4.23 -1.61
CA ASN A 4 11.54 4.17 -0.58
C ASN A 4 10.21 4.65 -1.18
N THR A 5 9.81 4.01 -2.27
CA THR A 5 8.63 4.35 -3.03
C THR A 5 7.93 3.10 -3.53
N ILE A 6 6.61 3.18 -3.72
CA ILE A 6 5.91 2.32 -4.68
C ILE A 6 5.79 3.05 -6.01
N THR A 7 5.88 2.30 -7.11
CA THR A 7 5.71 2.82 -8.47
C THR A 7 4.47 2.19 -9.09
N VAL A 8 3.54 3.02 -9.55
CA VAL A 8 2.36 2.61 -10.32
C VAL A 8 2.61 2.88 -11.79
N ILE A 9 2.44 1.84 -12.62
CA ILE A 9 2.65 1.89 -14.07
C ILE A 9 1.28 1.73 -14.74
N LEU A 10 0.87 2.74 -15.51
CA LEU A 10 -0.48 2.82 -16.07
C LEU A 10 -0.52 2.31 -17.50
N GLY A 11 -1.31 1.27 -17.73
CA GLY A 11 -1.60 0.74 -19.06
C GLY A 11 -2.93 1.24 -19.62
N ASN A 12 -3.09 1.16 -20.94
CA ASN A 12 -4.39 1.32 -21.60
C ASN A 12 -4.85 0.02 -22.27
N SER A 13 -6.06 0.02 -22.83
CA SER A 13 -6.70 -1.15 -23.47
C SER A 13 -5.98 -1.69 -24.72
N VAL A 14 -4.95 -0.98 -25.19
CA VAL A 14 -4.12 -1.37 -26.33
C VAL A 14 -2.69 -1.73 -25.91
N ASN A 15 -2.47 -2.08 -24.64
CA ASN A 15 -1.18 -2.50 -24.06
C ASN A 15 -0.06 -1.44 -24.15
N SER A 16 -0.40 -0.15 -24.17
CA SER A 16 0.57 0.95 -24.10
C SER A 16 0.68 1.50 -22.69
N LEU A 17 1.90 1.88 -22.30
CA LEU A 17 2.16 2.72 -21.13
C LEU A 17 1.62 4.13 -21.39
N ILE A 18 0.87 4.67 -20.43
CA ILE A 18 0.29 6.02 -20.51
C ILE A 18 0.73 6.93 -19.36
N GLY A 19 1.33 6.38 -18.31
CA GLY A 19 1.80 7.17 -17.17
C GLY A 19 2.56 6.35 -16.14
N ILE A 20 3.35 7.04 -15.32
CA ILE A 20 4.04 6.47 -14.16
C ILE A 20 3.80 7.43 -12.99
N ALA A 21 3.34 6.90 -11.87
CA ALA A 21 3.24 7.62 -10.61
C ALA A 21 4.16 6.95 -9.57
N ASN A 22 4.81 7.75 -8.74
CA ASN A 22 5.64 7.26 -7.64
C ASN A 22 5.10 7.83 -6.34
N PHE A 23 4.85 6.97 -5.36
CA PHE A 23 4.35 7.37 -4.06
C PHE A 23 5.38 7.08 -2.98
N PRO A 24 5.69 8.04 -2.10
CA PRO A 24 6.64 7.83 -1.03
C PRO A 24 6.12 6.79 -0.04
N THR A 25 7.04 6.00 0.51
CA THR A 25 6.78 5.01 1.54
C THR A 25 7.72 5.22 2.73
N GLY A 26 7.70 4.31 3.68
CA GLY A 26 8.77 4.17 4.66
C GLY A 26 10.02 3.47 4.09
N ILE A 27 10.94 3.13 4.98
CA ILE A 27 12.24 2.53 4.68
C ILE A 27 12.10 1.04 4.37
N ASN A 28 12.75 0.60 3.30
CA ASN A 28 12.84 -0.80 2.89
C ASN A 28 11.44 -1.46 2.74
N PRO A 29 10.61 -0.93 1.81
CA PRO A 29 9.29 -1.49 1.55
C PRO A 29 9.41 -2.94 1.06
N ARG A 30 8.54 -3.83 1.57
CA ARG A 30 8.59 -5.29 1.30
C ARG A 30 7.39 -5.82 0.53
N SER A 31 6.22 -5.25 0.78
CA SER A 31 4.94 -5.75 0.29
C SER A 31 3.98 -4.59 0.11
N VAL A 32 3.12 -4.69 -0.90
CA VAL A 32 2.04 -3.74 -1.15
C VAL A 32 0.76 -4.49 -1.49
N VAL A 33 -0.39 -3.97 -1.05
CA VAL A 33 -1.73 -4.37 -1.48
C VAL A 33 -2.51 -3.13 -1.90
N VAL A 34 -3.50 -3.34 -2.78
CA VAL A 34 -4.34 -2.29 -3.36
C VAL A 34 -5.80 -2.63 -3.08
N GLU A 35 -6.57 -1.66 -2.61
CA GLU A 35 -8.01 -1.78 -2.33
C GLU A 35 -8.64 -0.37 -2.30
N ASP A 36 -9.96 -0.27 -2.26
CA ASP A 36 -10.69 1.00 -2.06
C ASP A 36 -11.10 1.13 -0.57
N PHE A 37 -10.25 1.74 0.26
CA PHE A 37 -10.47 1.81 1.72
C PHE A 37 -11.45 2.94 2.09
N ASP A 38 -11.53 4.00 1.30
CA ASP A 38 -12.42 5.13 1.56
C ASP A 38 -13.76 5.07 0.80
N ARG A 39 -13.92 4.11 -0.11
CA ARG A 39 -15.10 3.86 -0.95
C ARG A 39 -15.40 4.98 -1.95
N GLU A 40 -14.38 5.69 -2.39
CA GLU A 40 -14.50 6.69 -3.44
C GLU A 40 -14.18 6.14 -4.84
N ASN A 41 -14.06 4.81 -4.97
CA ASN A 41 -13.78 4.11 -6.23
C ASN A 41 -12.42 4.50 -6.84
N ASN A 42 -11.47 4.83 -5.97
CA ASN A 42 -10.07 5.08 -6.27
C ASN A 42 -9.20 3.96 -5.69
N SER A 43 -7.99 3.82 -6.23
CA SER A 43 -7.03 2.85 -5.69
C SER A 43 -6.26 3.45 -4.53
N ASP A 44 -6.40 2.84 -3.37
CA ASP A 44 -5.59 3.10 -2.19
C ASP A 44 -4.54 2.00 -2.03
N PHE A 45 -3.56 2.22 -1.17
CA PHE A 45 -2.42 1.32 -0.99
C PHE A 45 -2.11 1.09 0.47
N VAL A 46 -1.74 -0.14 0.80
CA VAL A 46 -1.07 -0.44 2.08
C VAL A 46 0.30 -1.01 1.78
N VAL A 47 1.32 -0.36 2.31
CA VAL A 47 2.73 -0.70 2.09
C VAL A 47 3.37 -1.13 3.40
N VAL A 48 4.04 -2.28 3.40
CA VAL A 48 4.84 -2.78 4.53
C VAL A 48 6.25 -2.21 4.46
N ASN A 49 6.68 -1.48 5.48
CA ASN A 49 8.03 -0.91 5.55
C ASN A 49 8.87 -1.62 6.62
N SER A 50 9.68 -2.58 6.18
CA SER A 50 10.44 -3.43 7.11
C SER A 50 11.57 -2.71 7.83
N GLY A 51 12.05 -1.58 7.29
CA GLY A 51 13.05 -0.74 7.93
C GLY A 51 12.46 0.12 9.05
N ASP A 52 11.22 0.56 8.89
CA ASP A 52 10.51 1.42 9.86
C ASP A 52 9.66 0.63 10.87
N ASN A 53 9.50 -0.67 10.68
CA ASN A 53 8.68 -1.54 11.54
C ASN A 53 7.20 -1.12 11.57
N ASP A 54 6.71 -0.60 10.43
CA ASP A 54 5.35 -0.10 10.26
C ASP A 54 4.72 -0.56 8.93
N VAL A 55 3.45 -0.22 8.79
CA VAL A 55 2.77 -0.12 7.49
C VAL A 55 2.37 1.31 7.23
N THR A 56 2.45 1.74 5.98
CA THR A 56 1.90 3.00 5.49
C THR A 56 0.63 2.73 4.70
N VAL A 57 -0.47 3.36 5.09
CA VAL A 57 -1.73 3.42 4.33
C VAL A 57 -1.74 4.73 3.55
N LEU A 58 -1.91 4.64 2.23
CA LEU A 58 -1.97 5.76 1.29
C LEU A 58 -3.37 5.78 0.68
N ILE A 59 -4.12 6.86 0.89
CA ILE A 59 -5.45 7.06 0.30
C ILE A 59 -5.32 7.96 -0.93
N GLY A 60 -5.79 7.47 -2.07
CA GLY A 60 -5.72 8.13 -3.37
C GLY A 60 -7.04 8.76 -3.77
N ASP A 61 -6.97 9.88 -4.49
CA ASP A 61 -8.12 10.53 -5.15
C ASP A 61 -8.12 10.29 -6.67
N GLY A 62 -7.35 9.29 -7.12
CA GLY A 62 -7.20 8.95 -8.52
C GLY A 62 -5.93 8.17 -8.79
N VAL A 63 -5.52 8.19 -10.05
CA VAL A 63 -4.50 7.27 -10.57
C VAL A 63 -3.07 7.71 -10.24
N ASP A 64 -2.87 8.99 -9.89
CA ASP A 64 -1.54 9.59 -9.72
C ASP A 64 -1.39 10.48 -8.47
N THR A 65 -2.40 10.53 -7.60
CA THR A 65 -2.46 11.48 -6.49
C THR A 65 -2.85 10.78 -5.18
N ILE A 66 -2.15 11.13 -4.09
CA ILE A 66 -2.41 10.67 -2.72
C ILE A 66 -2.84 11.87 -1.90
N ILE A 67 -4.00 11.77 -1.27
CA ILE A 67 -4.58 12.85 -0.45
C ILE A 67 -4.37 12.63 1.04
N LYS A 68 -4.10 11.39 1.46
CA LYS A 68 -3.83 11.08 2.87
C LYS A 68 -2.83 9.94 3.01
N GLN A 69 -1.93 10.09 3.98
CA GLN A 69 -0.96 9.07 4.36
C GLN A 69 -1.03 8.85 5.88
N GLN A 70 -1.05 7.60 6.31
CA GLN A 70 -1.04 7.23 7.72
C GLN A 70 -0.16 6.02 7.99
N ASN A 71 0.67 6.07 9.03
CA ASN A 71 1.53 4.96 9.43
C ASN A 71 1.01 4.26 10.69
N PHE A 72 1.15 2.93 10.73
CA PHE A 72 0.78 2.09 11.87
C PHE A 72 1.92 1.12 12.20
N SER A 73 2.43 1.14 13.43
CA SER A 73 3.46 0.21 13.88
C SER A 73 2.93 -1.23 13.92
N THR A 74 3.72 -2.20 13.42
CA THR A 74 3.28 -3.61 13.28
C THR A 74 4.16 -4.62 14.01
N GLY A 75 5.24 -4.15 14.63
CA GLY A 75 6.27 -4.98 15.25
C GLY A 75 7.52 -5.09 14.37
N LEU A 76 8.49 -5.91 14.78
CA LEU A 76 9.82 -5.91 14.15
C LEU A 76 9.80 -6.56 12.76
N SER A 77 10.40 -5.85 11.80
CA SER A 77 10.69 -6.29 10.43
C SER A 77 9.51 -6.96 9.71
N PRO A 78 8.34 -6.30 9.64
CA PRO A 78 7.18 -6.87 8.95
C PRO A 78 7.52 -7.22 7.49
N GLN A 79 6.97 -8.33 6.98
CA GLN A 79 7.35 -8.85 5.67
C GLN A 79 6.23 -8.86 4.64
N SER A 80 5.00 -9.15 5.04
CA SER A 80 3.88 -9.23 4.11
C SER A 80 2.59 -8.70 4.72
N VAL A 81 1.71 -8.22 3.86
CA VAL A 81 0.36 -7.75 4.21
C VAL A 81 -0.67 -8.49 3.38
N ALA A 82 -1.84 -8.72 3.97
CA ALA A 82 -3.04 -9.17 3.28
C ALA A 82 -4.26 -8.40 3.81
N LEU A 83 -5.36 -8.49 3.07
CA LEU A 83 -6.62 -7.83 3.40
C LEU A 83 -7.71 -8.88 3.67
N GLY A 84 -8.71 -8.50 4.45
CA GLY A 84 -9.91 -9.30 4.71
C GLY A 84 -10.92 -8.51 5.54
N ASP A 85 -12.17 -8.96 5.62
CA ASP A 85 -13.14 -8.40 6.57
C ASP A 85 -13.17 -9.31 7.81
N PHE A 86 -12.39 -8.95 8.83
CA PHE A 86 -12.24 -9.73 10.07
C PHE A 86 -13.26 -9.32 11.14
N ASN A 87 -13.82 -8.12 11.01
CA ASN A 87 -14.73 -7.54 12.00
C ASN A 87 -16.22 -7.52 11.56
N HIS A 88 -16.50 -7.92 10.31
CA HIS A 88 -17.81 -7.99 9.67
C HIS A 88 -18.51 -6.64 9.44
N ASP A 89 -17.76 -5.57 9.18
CA ASP A 89 -18.29 -4.25 8.85
C ASP A 89 -18.30 -3.94 7.34
N ASN A 90 -17.90 -4.90 6.50
CA ASN A 90 -17.71 -4.77 5.06
C ASN A 90 -16.65 -3.74 4.64
N ASN A 91 -15.80 -3.26 5.56
CA ASN A 91 -14.57 -2.54 5.25
C ASN A 91 -13.40 -3.53 5.14
N PRO A 92 -12.41 -3.27 4.28
CA PRO A 92 -11.17 -4.04 4.31
C PRO A 92 -10.39 -3.77 5.61
N ASP A 93 -10.18 -4.81 6.40
CA ASP A 93 -9.20 -4.84 7.49
C ASP A 93 -7.82 -5.28 6.98
N ILE A 94 -6.77 -4.90 7.71
CA ILE A 94 -5.37 -5.17 7.35
C ILE A 94 -4.77 -6.20 8.30
N ILE A 95 -4.18 -7.27 7.78
CA ILE A 95 -3.36 -8.22 8.54
C ILE A 95 -1.90 -8.18 8.07
N VAL A 96 -0.97 -8.08 9.03
CA VAL A 96 0.47 -7.97 8.76
C VAL A 96 1.20 -9.14 9.39
N LYS A 97 2.09 -9.74 8.62
CA LYS A 97 2.87 -10.91 9.03
C LYS A 97 4.33 -10.51 9.33
N PRO A 98 4.86 -10.88 10.51
CA PRO A 98 6.28 -10.74 10.81
C PRO A 98 7.15 -11.78 10.07
N PRO A 99 8.49 -11.74 10.20
CA PRO A 99 9.37 -12.77 9.66
C PRO A 99 9.04 -14.16 10.19
N THR A 100 9.17 -15.18 9.36
CA THR A 100 9.24 -16.57 9.84
C THR A 100 10.64 -16.86 10.37
N HIS A 101 10.72 -17.41 11.59
CA HIS A 101 11.96 -17.94 12.17
C HIS A 101 12.36 -19.27 11.53
#